data_AF-T1C3P7-F1
#
_entry.id   AF-T1C3P7-F1
#
_cell.length_a   1.000
_cell.length_b   1.000
_cell.length_c   1.000
_cell.angle_alpha   90.00
_cell.angle_beta   90.00
_cell.angle_gamma   90.00
#
_symmetry.space_group_name_H-M   'P 1'
#
loop_
_entity.id
_entity.type
_entity.pdbx_description
1 polymer ?
#
loop_
_entity_poly.entity_id
_entity_poly.type
_entity_poly.pdbx_seq_one_letter_code
_entity_poly.pdbx_strand_id
1 'polypeptide(L)' 'MSELKSPRVAGTELLEHNCPILALAEKYGEACDVERKLFRNLLGTEVVVSHRVVAGDPVCRFLIKPAFHPGGNGIG' A
#
# COMPACT_ATOMS: atom_id res chain seq x y z
N MET A 1 6.03 6.30 10.12
CA MET A 1 7.23 6.18 9.25
C MET A 1 6.90 5.22 8.13
N SER A 2 7.23 5.58 6.89
CA SER A 2 6.93 4.77 5.70
C SER A 2 8.20 4.04 5.24
N GLU A 3 8.06 2.76 4.91
CA GLU A 3 9.14 1.88 4.46
C GLU A 3 8.71 1.12 3.21
N LEU A 4 9.57 1.07 2.19
CA LEU A 4 9.33 0.33 0.95
C LEU A 4 10.23 -0.92 0.94
N LYS A 5 9.66 -2.09 0.66
CA LYS A 5 10.41 -3.34 0.46
C LYS A 5 10.07 -3.95 -0.88
N SER A 6 11.07 -4.42 -1.62
CA SER A 6 10.90 -5.02 -2.96
C SER A 6 11.47 -6.44 -3.00
N PRO A 7 10.73 -7.46 -2.51
CA PRO A 7 11.14 -8.85 -2.70
C PRO A 7 11.16 -9.21 -4.19
N ARG A 8 12.33 -9.65 -4.69
CA ARG A 8 12.65 -9.92 -6.11
C ARG A 8 11.68 -10.80 -6.90
N VAL A 9 10.71 -11.45 -6.25
CA VAL A 9 9.79 -12.45 -6.87
C VAL A 9 8.30 -12.12 -6.66
N ALA A 10 7.93 -11.19 -5.77
CA ALA A 10 6.55 -11.08 -5.27
C ALA A 10 5.90 -9.67 -5.36
N GLY A 11 6.54 -8.72 -6.04
CA GLY A 11 6.09 -7.32 -6.08
C GLY A 11 6.72 -6.46 -4.99
N THR A 12 6.21 -5.25 -4.82
CA THR A 12 6.70 -4.27 -3.83
C THR A 12 5.69 -4.16 -2.69
N GLU A 13 6.15 -3.96 -1.46
CA GLU A 13 5.28 -3.66 -0.32
C GLU A 13 5.63 -2.30 0.28
N LEU A 14 4.59 -1.55 0.63
CA LEU A 14 4.68 -0.32 1.40
C LEU A 14 4.15 -0.60 2.81
N LEU A 15 4.99 -0.30 3.79
CA LEU A 15 4.71 -0.44 5.22
C LEU A 15 4.62 0.94 5.84
N GLU A 16 3.51 1.22 6.52
CA GLU A 16 3.34 2.43 7.31
C GLU A 16 3.20 2.08 8.78
N HIS A 17 4.33 2.20 9.49
CA HIS A 17 4.42 1.95 10.93
C HIS A 17 3.68 3.00 11.76
N ASN A 18 3.36 4.14 11.14
CA ASN A 18 2.44 5.12 11.69
C ASN A 18 1.45 5.46 10.58
N CYS A 19 0.22 4.95 10.70
CA CYS A 19 -0.82 5.21 9.71
C CYS A 19 -1.14 6.73 9.71
N PRO A 20 -0.92 7.44 8.59
CA PRO A 20 -1.06 8.89 8.53
C PRO A 20 -2.52 9.34 8.66
N ILE A 21 -3.47 8.44 8.38
CA ILE A 21 -4.90 8.71 8.43
C ILE A 21 -5.61 8.04 9.61
N LEU A 22 -4.89 7.52 10.62
CA LEU A 22 -5.48 6.70 11.69
C LEU A 22 -6.69 7.39 12.34
N ALA A 23 -6.55 8.66 12.73
CA ALA A 23 -7.62 9.42 13.38
C ALA A 23 -8.88 9.60 12.50
N LEU A 24 -8.71 9.58 11.18
CA LEU A 24 -9.84 9.58 10.24
C LEU A 24 -10.39 8.16 10.07
N ALA A 25 -9.53 7.15 9.94
CA ALA A 25 -9.92 5.75 9.79
C ALA A 25 -10.73 5.22 10.99
N GLU A 26 -10.41 5.65 12.21
CA GLU A 26 -11.16 5.30 13.43
C GLU A 26 -12.61 5.82 13.41
N LYS A 27 -12.86 6.91 12.68
CA LYS A 27 -14.18 7.55 12.57
C LYS A 27 -14.91 7.19 11.28
N TYR A 28 -14.14 6.97 10.22
CA TYR A 28 -14.58 6.85 8.84
C TYR A 28 -13.77 5.73 8.18
N GLY A 29 -14.29 4.50 8.25
CA GLY A 29 -13.61 3.32 7.68
C GLY A 29 -13.31 3.47 6.18
N GLU A 30 -14.09 4.28 5.46
CA GLU A 30 -13.84 4.60 4.05
C GLU A 30 -12.49 5.30 3.80
N ALA A 31 -11.91 5.97 4.80
CA ALA A 31 -10.62 6.64 4.68
C ALA A 31 -9.51 5.65 4.30
N CYS A 32 -9.53 4.45 4.87
CA CYS A 32 -8.61 3.37 4.53
C CYS A 32 -8.71 2.97 3.05
N ASP A 33 -9.92 2.93 2.51
CA ASP A 33 -10.14 2.59 1.10
C ASP A 33 -9.75 3.72 0.15
N VAL A 34 -9.96 4.97 0.56
CA VAL A 34 -9.50 6.15 -0.19
C VAL A 34 -7.97 6.13 -0.31
N GLU A 35 -7.25 5.86 0.78
CA GLU A 35 -5.79 5.75 0.77
C GLU A 35 -5.29 4.61 -0.13
N ARG A 36 -5.90 3.43 -0.06
CA ARG A 36 -5.58 2.33 -0.99
C ARG A 36 -5.81 2.74 -2.45
N LYS A 37 -6.95 3.37 -2.74
CA LYS A 37 -7.29 3.84 -4.09
C LYS A 37 -6.33 4.92 -4.57
N LEU A 38 -5.87 5.81 -3.68
CA LEU A 38 -4.84 6.80 -3.97
C LEU A 38 -3.57 6.13 -4.50
N PHE A 39 -3.01 5.16 -3.76
CA PHE A 39 -1.82 4.43 -4.21
C PHE A 39 -2.06 3.69 -5.52
N ARG A 40 -3.17 2.96 -5.64
CA ARG A 40 -3.53 2.25 -6.87
C ARG A 40 -3.59 3.18 -8.08
N ASN A 41 -4.25 4.34 -7.93
CA ASN A 41 -4.44 5.30 -9.01
C ASN A 41 -3.13 5.98 -9.40
N LEU A 42 -2.29 6.36 -8.43
CA LEU A 42 -1.00 7.00 -8.70
C LEU A 42 0.03 6.05 -9.32
N LEU A 43 0.02 4.78 -8.91
CA LEU A 43 0.97 3.77 -9.38
C LEU A 43 0.52 3.05 -10.66
N GLY A 44 -0.76 3.16 -11.04
CA GLY A 44 -1.30 2.50 -12.23
C GLY A 44 -1.27 0.96 -12.16
N THR A 45 -1.17 0.39 -10.97
CA THR A 45 -1.13 -1.06 -10.73
C THR A 45 -2.03 -1.42 -9.55
N GLU A 46 -2.40 -2.69 -9.44
CA GLU A 46 -3.26 -3.15 -8.35
C GLU A 46 -2.52 -3.05 -7.01
N VAL A 47 -3.24 -2.52 -6.02
CA VAL A 47 -2.77 -2.39 -4.63
C VAL A 47 -3.76 -3.09 -3.71
N VAL A 48 -3.28 -4.15 -3.06
CA VAL A 48 -4.02 -4.94 -2.08
C VAL A 48 -3.57 -4.55 -0.69
N VAL A 49 -4.48 -4.51 0.27
CA VAL A 49 -4.13 -4.24 1.67
C VAL A 49 -4.29 -5.51 2.49
N SER A 50 -3.26 -5.83 3.27
CA SER A 50 -3.22 -7.05 4.08
C SER A 50 -3.34 -6.78 5.58
N HIS A 51 -2.89 -5.61 6.05
CA HIS A 51 -2.90 -5.24 7.46
C HIS A 51 -3.29 -3.76 7.61
N ARG A 52 -3.95 -3.42 8.71
CA ARG A 52 -4.42 -2.08 9.05
C ARG A 52 -4.24 -1.81 10.54
N VAL A 53 -3.55 -0.72 10.87
CA VAL A 53 -3.41 -0.27 12.27
C VAL A 53 -4.77 -0.05 12.94
N VAL A 54 -5.75 0.51 12.21
CA VAL A 54 -7.11 0.70 12.74
C VAL A 54 -7.82 -0.63 13.08
N ALA A 55 -7.40 -1.74 12.49
CA ALA A 55 -7.89 -3.08 12.81
C ALA A 55 -7.09 -3.77 13.93
N GLY A 56 -6.12 -3.09 14.52
CA GLY A 56 -5.26 -3.62 15.59
C GLY A 56 -3.94 -4.23 15.12
N ASP A 57 -3.64 -4.18 13.82
CA ASP A 57 -2.35 -4.66 13.29
C ASP A 57 -1.19 -3.71 13.66
N PRO A 58 0.06 -4.19 13.73
CA PRO A 58 1.21 -3.34 14.09
C PRO A 58 1.59 -2.32 12.99
N VAL A 59 1.09 -2.48 11.76
CA VAL A 59 1.48 -1.67 10.59
C VAL A 59 0.36 -1.69 9.56
N CYS A 60 0.18 -0.60 8.79
CA CYS A 60 -0.59 -0.67 7.55
C CYS A 60 0.31 -1.25 6.45
N ARG A 61 -0.14 -2.33 5.79
CA ARG A 61 0.65 -3.03 4.76
C ARG A 61 -0.06 -3.10 3.42
N PHE A 62 0.52 -2.41 2.44
CA PHE A 62 0.06 -2.38 1.05
C PHE A 62 0.96 -3.25 0.18
N LEU A 63 0.36 -4.18 -0.56
CA LEU A 63 1.01 -5.04 -1.54
C LEU A 63 0.75 -4.47 -2.92
N ILE A 64 1.81 -4.00 -3.56
CA ILE A 64 1.81 -3.35 -4.87
C ILE A 64 2.23 -4.41 -5.89
N LYS A 65 1.31 -4.77 -6.78
CA LYS A 65 1.63 -5.74 -7.84
C LYS A 65 2.63 -5.13 -8.82
N PRO A 66 3.57 -5.93 -9.37
CA PRO A 66 4.39 -5.49 -10.49
C PRO A 66 3.50 -4.94 -11.59
N ALA A 67 3.77 -3.71 -12.04
CA ALA A 67 3.09 -3.19 -13.22
C ALA A 67 3.46 -4.08 -14.42
N PHE A 68 2.47 -4.62 -15.12
CA PHE A 68 2.74 -5.25 -16.41
C PHE A 68 3.08 -4.14 -17.41
N HIS A 69 4.37 -3.92 -17.64
CA HIS A 69 4.84 -3.10 -18.75
C HIS A 69 5.12 -4.03 -19.94
N PRO A 70 4.30 -4.05 -21.00
CA PRO A 70 4.63 -4.78 -22.22
C PRO A 70 5.80 -4.06 -22.91
N GLY A 71 7.03 -4.47 -22.59
CA GLY A 71 8.26 -3.81 -23.00
C GLY A 71 9.04 -3.30 -21.78
N GLY A 72 9.75 -4.21 -21.12
CA GLY A 72 10.46 -3.90 -19.89
C GLY A 72 11.50 -2.79 -20.06
N ASN A 73 11.48 -1.83 -19.14
CA ASN A 73 12.73 -1.39 -18.53
C ASN A 73 12.46 -1.26 -17.03
N GLY A 74 12.79 -2.32 -16.30
CA GLY A 74 12.66 -2.35 -14.85
C GLY A 74 13.59 -1.31 -14.25
N ILE A 75 13.02 -0.32 -13.57
CA ILE A 75 13.77 0.46 -12.59
C ILE A 75 14.02 -0.45 -11.39
N GLY A 76 15.29 -0.84 -11.23
CA GLY A 76 15.79 -1.53 -10.04
C GLY A 76 15.82 -0.62 -8.82
#